data_AF-A0A2V2GRZ5-F1
#
_entry.id   AF-A0A2V2GRZ5-F1
#
_cell.length_a   1.000
_cell.length_b   1.000
_cell.length_c   1.000
_cell.angle_alpha   90.00
_cell.angle_beta   90.00
_cell.angle_gamma   90.00
#
_symmetry.space_group_name_H-M   'P 1'
#
loop_
_entity.id
_entity.type
_entity.pdbx_description
1 polymer ?
#
loop_
_entity_poly.entity_id
_entity_poly.type
_entity_poly.pdbx_seq_one_letter_code
_entity_poly.pdbx_strand_id
1 'polypeptide(L)'
;MGARGAAAYFRLPSLSAVVEAVLVVGLTVCLFRVGVAYAYAERGYFARGGEYILLTIPGLYYAGKKTLIDWIADLREWRGGK
;
A
#
# COMPACT_ATOMS: atom_id res chain seq x y z
N MET A 1 11.96 12.54 -27.82
CA MET A 1 10.80 12.69 -26.91
C MET A 1 9.66 11.81 -27.42
N GLY A 2 9.09 10.93 -26.61
CA GLY A 2 7.70 10.45 -26.81
C GLY A 2 7.37 8.96 -26.97
N ALA A 3 8.31 8.04 -27.23
CA ALA A 3 7.93 6.66 -27.62
C ALA A 3 8.42 5.51 -26.69
N ARG A 4 8.78 5.81 -25.43
CA ARG A 4 9.22 4.79 -24.46
C ARG A 4 8.26 4.55 -23.28
N GLY A 5 7.11 5.23 -23.26
CA GLY A 5 6.15 5.14 -22.15
C GLY A 5 5.08 4.06 -22.31
N ALA A 6 4.65 3.75 -23.54
CA ALA A 6 3.47 2.90 -23.75
C ALA A 6 3.74 1.39 -23.57
N ALA A 7 4.95 0.92 -23.91
CA ALA A 7 5.31 -0.51 -23.82
C ALA A 7 5.59 -0.99 -22.38
N ALA A 8 5.71 -0.06 -21.41
CA ALA A 8 6.03 -0.39 -20.02
C ALA A 8 4.81 -0.74 -19.17
N TYR A 9 3.58 -0.43 -19.63
CA TYR A 9 2.36 -0.64 -18.85
C TYR A 9 1.89 -2.10 -18.79
N PHE A 10 2.33 -2.95 -19.73
CA PHE A 10 1.97 -4.37 -19.76
C PHE A 10 3.13 -5.28 -19.34
N ARG A 11 3.88 -4.89 -18.30
CA ARG A 11 4.68 -5.88 -17.57
C ARG A 11 3.72 -6.61 -16.64
N LEU A 12 3.37 -7.85 -16.98
CA LEU A 12 2.63 -8.73 -16.08
C LEU A 12 3.30 -8.70 -14.70
N PRO A 13 2.57 -8.41 -13.62
CA PRO A 13 3.13 -8.40 -12.29
C PRO A 13 3.71 -9.78 -12.00
N SER A 14 4.86 -9.82 -11.31
CA SER A 14 5.38 -11.10 -10.80
C SER A 14 4.36 -11.72 -9.87
N LEU A 15 4.35 -13.07 -9.76
CA LEU A 15 3.48 -13.78 -8.82
C LEU A 15 3.60 -13.21 -7.40
N SER A 16 4.81 -12.88 -6.98
CA SER A 16 5.08 -12.22 -5.69
C SER A 16 4.37 -10.87 -5.54
N ALA A 17 4.35 -10.04 -6.59
CA ALA A 17 3.67 -8.75 -6.56
C ALA A 17 2.14 -8.89 -6.49
N VAL A 18 1.59 -9.89 -7.18
CA VAL A 18 0.15 -10.22 -7.11
C VAL A 18 -0.21 -10.71 -5.71
N VAL A 19 0.56 -11.65 -5.15
CA VAL A 19 0.33 -12.17 -3.80
C VAL A 19 0.43 -11.05 -2.77
N GLU A 20 1.44 -10.19 -2.87
CA GLU A 20 1.59 -9.03 -2.00
C GLU A 20 0.39 -8.09 -2.09
N ALA A 21 -0.06 -7.75 -3.30
CA ALA A 21 -1.23 -6.90 -3.49
C ALA A 21 -2.51 -7.51 -2.89
N VAL A 22 -2.72 -8.81 -3.11
CA VAL A 22 -3.87 -9.54 -2.53
C VAL A 22 -3.81 -9.52 -1.00
N LEU A 23 -2.63 -9.72 -0.41
CA LEU A 23 -2.45 -9.68 1.04
C LEU A 23 -2.70 -8.27 1.59
N VAL A 24 -2.11 -7.24 0.99
CA VAL A 24 -2.27 -5.85 1.44
C VAL A 24 -3.73 -5.42 1.35
N VAL A 25 -4.40 -5.69 0.23
CA VAL A 25 -5.82 -5.37 0.06
C VAL A 25 -6.69 -6.20 1.01
N GLY A 26 -6.44 -7.50 1.11
CA GLY A 26 -7.18 -8.39 1.99
C GLY A 26 -7.10 -7.96 3.46
N LEU A 27 -5.90 -7.69 3.95
CA LEU A 27 -5.68 -7.20 5.31
C LEU A 27 -6.33 -5.83 5.54
N THR A 28 -6.26 -4.93 4.55
CA THR A 28 -6.93 -3.62 4.60
C THR A 28 -8.44 -3.78 4.78
N VAL A 29 -9.06 -4.65 3.99
CA VAL A 29 -10.50 -4.92 4.07
C VAL A 29 -10.86 -5.54 5.43
N CYS A 30 -10.07 -6.51 5.91
CA CYS A 30 -10.28 -7.10 7.24
C CYS A 30 -10.22 -6.05 8.35
N LEU A 31 -9.16 -5.22 8.37
CA LEU A 31 -9.00 -4.14 9.35
C LEU A 31 -10.17 -3.15 9.27
N PHE A 32 -10.57 -2.74 8.07
CA PHE A 32 -11.71 -1.86 7.87
C PHE A 32 -13.00 -2.47 8.43
N ARG A 33 -13.27 -3.75 8.16
CA ARG A 33 -14.47 -4.43 8.65
C ARG A 33 -14.49 -4.53 10.18
N VAL A 34 -13.34 -4.85 10.78
CA VAL A 34 -13.19 -4.89 12.25
C VAL A 34 -13.40 -3.50 12.84
N GLY A 35 -12.79 -2.46 12.27
CA GLY A 35 -12.95 -1.08 12.73
C GLY A 35 -14.40 -0.60 12.66
N VAL A 36 -15.10 -0.88 11.55
CA VAL A 36 -16.54 -0.55 11.41
C VAL A 36 -17.39 -1.32 12.42
N ALA A 37 -17.12 -2.62 12.64
CA ALA A 37 -17.86 -3.41 13.61
C ALA A 37 -17.65 -2.90 15.05
N TYR A 38 -16.42 -2.55 15.39
CA TYR A 38 -16.05 -1.99 16.68
C TYR A 38 -16.75 -0.64 16.93
N ALA A 39 -16.66 0.27 15.96
CA ALA A 39 -17.32 1.57 16.02
C ALA A 39 -18.85 1.46 16.15
N TYR A 40 -19.46 0.49 15.45
CA TYR A 40 -20.89 0.21 15.59
C TYR A 40 -21.24 -0.30 16.98
N ALA A 41 -20.43 -1.21 17.53
CA ALA A 41 -20.65 -1.77 18.87
C ALA A 41 -20.58 -0.69 19.97
N GLU A 42 -19.67 0.28 19.84
CA GLU A 42 -19.55 1.39 20.80
C GLU A 42 -20.68 2.42 20.67
N ARG A 43 -21.10 2.76 19.45
CA ARG A 43 -22.04 3.87 19.18
C ARG A 43 -23.50 3.44 19.11
N GLY A 44 -23.76 2.18 18.77
CA GLY A 44 -25.11 1.65 18.54
C GLY A 44 -25.75 2.08 17.20
N TYR A 45 -24.99 2.69 16.28
CA TYR A 45 -25.44 3.07 14.95
C TYR A 45 -24.29 3.12 13.93
N PHE A 46 -24.63 3.09 12.63
CA PHE A 46 -23.66 3.17 11.54
C PHE A 46 -23.15 4.60 11.33
N ALA A 47 -22.17 5.00 12.14
CA ALA A 47 -21.42 6.23 11.91
C ALA A 47 -20.37 6.02 10.79
N ARG A 48 -20.21 7.01 9.90
CA ARG A 48 -19.05 7.09 9.01
C ARG A 48 -18.03 8.03 9.61
N GLY A 49 -16.88 7.52 10.06
CA GLY A 49 -15.86 8.33 10.71
C GLY A 49 -14.44 7.89 10.37
N GLY A 50 -13.59 7.83 11.38
CA GLY A 50 -12.16 7.53 11.24
C GLY A 50 -11.86 6.13 10.71
N GLU A 51 -12.83 5.20 10.70
CA GLU A 51 -12.63 3.83 10.22
C GLU A 51 -12.23 3.81 8.74
N TYR A 52 -12.68 4.80 7.97
CA TYR A 52 -12.34 4.96 6.55
C TYR A 52 -10.87 5.30 6.31
N ILE A 53 -10.14 5.79 7.32
CA ILE A 53 -8.69 6.00 7.21
C ILE A 53 -7.97 4.68 6.92
N LEU A 54 -8.51 3.55 7.41
CA LEU A 54 -7.93 2.24 7.19
C LEU A 54 -7.91 1.87 5.71
N LEU A 55 -8.83 2.39 4.89
CA LEU A 55 -8.82 2.16 3.44
C LEU A 55 -7.65 2.84 2.74
N THR A 56 -6.93 3.76 3.40
CA THR A 56 -5.71 4.37 2.85
C THR A 56 -4.47 3.50 3.02
N ILE A 57 -4.55 2.40 3.79
CA ILE A 57 -3.43 1.49 4.08
C ILE A 57 -2.68 1.04 2.81
N PRO A 58 -3.34 0.62 1.70
CA PRO A 58 -2.61 0.21 0.50
C PRO A 58 -1.76 1.34 -0.08
N GLY A 59 -2.30 2.56 -0.13
CA GLY A 59 -1.58 3.74 -0.61
C GLY A 59 -0.37 4.06 0.27
N LEU A 60 -0.56 4.05 1.59
CA LEU A 60 0.52 4.27 2.56
C LEU A 60 1.59 3.19 2.50
N TYR A 61 1.17 1.93 2.36
CA TYR A 61 2.07 0.79 2.28
C TYR A 61 3.00 0.89 1.07
N TYR A 62 2.45 1.14 -0.13
CA TYR A 62 3.26 1.23 -1.34
C TYR A 62 4.11 2.50 -1.39
N ALA A 63 3.60 3.63 -0.88
CA ALA A 63 4.40 4.85 -0.74
C ALA A 63 5.58 4.62 0.22
N GLY A 64 5.33 4.08 1.41
CA GLY A 64 6.36 3.77 2.40
C GLY A 64 7.38 2.74 1.89
N LYS A 65 6.92 1.68 1.22
CA LYS A 65 7.79 0.67 0.61
C LYS A 65 8.74 1.29 -0.41
N LYS A 66 8.23 2.15 -1.28
CA LYS A 66 9.06 2.86 -2.27
C LYS A 66 10.11 3.75 -1.58
N THR A 67 9.67 4.59 -0.64
CA THR A 67 10.57 5.46 0.13
C THR A 67 11.69 4.66 0.82
N LEU A 68 11.35 3.51 1.40
CA LEU A 68 12.33 2.67 2.08
C LEU A 68 13.36 2.08 1.10
N ILE A 69 12.91 1.61 -0.07
CA ILE A 69 13.81 1.06 -1.10
C ILE A 69 14.76 2.15 -1.61
N ASP A 70 14.21 3.33 -1.92
CA ASP A 70 15.00 4.47 -2.41
C ASP A 70 16.04 4.87 -1.34
N TRP A 71 15.63 4.97 -0.07
CA TRP A 71 16.54 5.31 1.02
C TRP A 71 17.65 4.26 1.24
N ILE A 72 17.33 2.96 1.13
CA ILE A 72 18.34 1.89 1.20
C ILE A 72 19.33 1.99 0.04
N ALA A 73 18.87 2.35 -1.16
CA ALA A 73 19.73 2.55 -2.32
C ALA A 73 20.71 3.71 -2.07
N ASP A 74 20.21 4.85 -1.58
CA ASP A 74 21.02 6.02 -1.23
C ASP A 74 22.10 5.68 -0.18
N LEU A 75 21.73 4.92 0.86
CA LEU A 75 22.67 4.48 1.89
C LEU A 75 23.75 3.54 1.36
N ARG A 76 23.41 2.68 0.38
CA ARG A 76 24.37 1.79 -0.27
C ARG A 76 25.33 2.57 -1.16
N GLU A 77 24.84 3.58 -1.88
CA GLU A 77 25.67 4.49 -2.68
C GLU A 77 26.67 5.24 -1.79
N TRP A 78 26.20 5.82 -0.69
CA TRP A 78 27.05 6.52 0.27
C TRP A 78 28.14 5.62 0.89
N ARG A 79 27.81 4.35 1.20
CA ARG A 79 28.78 3.37 1.74
C ARG A 79 29.74 2.83 0.67
N GLY A 80 29.31 2.81 -0.59
CA GLY A 80 30.05 2.26 -1.72
C GLY A 80 31.20 3.13 -2.23
N GLY A 81 31.31 4.37 -1.75
CA GLY A 81 32.45 5.25 -2.06
C GLY A 81 32.65 5.48 -3.56
N LYS A 82 31.69 6.15 -4.18
CA LYS A 82 31.95 7.11 -5.26
C LYS A 82 31.33 8.45 -4.87
#